data_AF-T1BYX0-F1
#
_entry.id   AF-T1BYX0-F1
#
_cell.length_a   1.000
_cell.length_b   1.000
_cell.length_c   1.000
_cell.angle_alpha   90.00
_cell.angle_beta   90.00
_cell.angle_gamma   90.00
#
_symmetry.space_group_name_H-M   'P 1'
#
loop_
_entity.id
_entity.type
_entity.pdbx_description
1 polymer ?
#
loop_
_entity_poly.entity_id
_entity_poly.type
_entity_poly.pdbx_seq_one_letter_code
_entity_poly.pdbx_strand_id
1 'polypeptide(L)'
;PEAGGRYLLEWTEDPKFVSRGTIRAITADLDLDFTWEAPPPFTDLLRSAPSPSHVYVRLQESPEGIDVTLEHDGWGTGPAWE
;
A
#
# COMPACT_ATOMS: atom_id res chain seq x y z
N PRO A 1 -4.43 -7.48 13.54
CA PRO A 1 -4.86 -6.65 12.40
C PRO A 1 -6.29 -7.05 12.02
N GLU A 2 -7.14 -6.11 11.65
CA GLU A 2 -8.54 -6.37 11.30
C GLU A 2 -9.01 -5.37 10.24
N ALA A 3 -10.06 -5.73 9.50
CA ALA A 3 -10.71 -4.81 8.58
C ALA A 3 -11.23 -3.57 9.32
N GLY A 4 -10.96 -2.38 8.78
CA GLY A 4 -11.18 -1.08 9.41
C GLY A 4 -10.04 -0.62 10.33
N GLY A 5 -9.09 -1.50 10.66
CA GLY A 5 -7.92 -1.17 11.48
C GLY A 5 -6.98 -0.20 10.79
N ARG A 6 -6.47 0.79 11.53
CA ARG A 6 -5.45 1.73 11.04
C ARG A 6 -4.05 1.18 11.28
N TYR A 7 -3.13 1.50 10.39
CA TYR A 7 -1.72 1.19 10.54
C TYR A 7 -0.84 2.43 10.35
N LEU A 8 0.37 2.36 10.88
CA LEU A 8 1.42 3.36 10.77
C LEU A 8 2.71 2.65 10.38
N LEU A 9 3.39 3.16 9.36
CA LEU A 9 4.72 2.75 8.96
C LEU A 9 5.68 3.92 9.27
N GLU A 10 6.79 3.63 9.93
CA GLU A 10 7.80 4.60 10.32
C GLU A 10 9.14 4.22 9.71
N TRP A 11 9.71 5.14 8.92
CA TRP A 11 11.08 5.03 8.43
C TRP A 11 11.96 5.88 9.33
N THR A 12 12.82 5.21 10.09
CA THR A 12 13.65 5.83 11.13
C THR A 12 15.02 6.29 10.64
N GLU A 13 15.42 5.84 9.45
CA GLU A 13 16.65 6.28 8.78
C GLU A 13 16.41 7.57 8.00
N ASP A 14 17.47 8.34 7.74
CA ASP A 14 17.34 9.61 7.01
C ASP A 14 17.19 9.38 5.49
N PRO A 15 16.20 10.01 4.82
CA PRO A 15 15.23 10.93 5.39
C PRO A 15 14.12 10.21 6.16
N LYS A 16 13.82 10.68 7.37
CA LYS A 16 12.75 10.13 8.21
C LYS A 16 11.38 10.54 7.67
N PHE A 17 10.48 9.58 7.56
CA PHE A 17 9.09 9.86 7.24
C PHE A 17 8.16 8.81 7.82
N VAL A 18 6.87 9.16 7.85
CA VAL A 18 5.79 8.26 8.27
C VAL A 18 4.78 8.14 7.15
N SER A 19 4.18 6.96 7.05
CA SER A 19 3.06 6.69 6.15
C SER A 19 1.96 6.00 6.95
N ARG A 20 0.72 6.27 6.58
CA ARG A 20 -0.48 5.76 7.26
C ARG A 20 -1.37 5.04 6.28
N GLY A 21 -2.29 4.27 6.83
CA GLY A 21 -3.33 3.67 6.03
C GLY A 21 -4.35 2.92 6.86
N THR A 22 -5.26 2.26 6.17
CA THR A 22 -6.38 1.52 6.75
C THR A 22 -6.47 0.18 6.05
N ILE A 23 -6.53 -0.89 6.82
CA ILE A 23 -6.82 -2.24 6.32
C ILE A 23 -8.29 -2.26 5.92
N ARG A 24 -8.61 -2.55 4.65
CA ARG A 24 -9.99 -2.64 4.17
C ARG A 24 -10.52 -4.07 4.26
N ALA A 25 -9.68 -5.04 3.93
CA ALA A 25 -9.97 -6.46 4.11
C ALA A 25 -8.68 -7.22 4.45
N ILE A 26 -8.82 -8.29 5.23
CA ILE A 26 -7.71 -9.19 5.54
C ILE A 26 -8.25 -10.60 5.69
N THR A 27 -7.67 -11.52 4.93
CA THR A 27 -7.85 -12.95 5.09
C THR A 27 -6.49 -13.56 5.38
N ALA A 28 -6.32 -14.09 6.60
CA ALA A 28 -5.04 -14.65 7.03
C ALA A 28 -4.52 -15.68 6.00
N ASP A 29 -3.24 -15.56 5.66
CA ASP A 29 -2.52 -16.41 4.71
C ASP A 29 -3.06 -16.46 3.27
N LEU A 30 -4.00 -15.57 2.92
CA LEU A 30 -4.62 -15.52 1.59
C LEU A 30 -4.50 -14.14 0.95
N ASP A 31 -5.01 -13.09 1.59
CA ASP A 31 -5.07 -11.76 1.01
C ASP A 31 -5.09 -10.62 2.04
N LEU A 32 -4.67 -9.45 1.55
CA LEU A 32 -4.66 -8.21 2.31
C LEU A 32 -4.96 -7.04 1.36
N ASP A 33 -6.03 -6.31 1.65
CA ASP A 33 -6.44 -5.07 0.97
C ASP A 33 -6.29 -3.91 1.96
N PHE A 34 -5.58 -2.85 1.56
CA PHE A 34 -5.41 -1.66 2.38
C PHE A 34 -5.25 -0.38 1.57
N THR A 35 -5.64 0.74 2.17
CA THR A 35 -5.30 2.07 1.66
C THR A 35 -3.89 2.46 2.09
N TRP A 36 -3.15 3.17 1.24
CA TRP A 36 -1.84 3.72 1.56
C TRP A 36 -1.79 5.22 1.31
N GLU A 37 -1.43 5.97 2.35
CA GLU A 37 -1.13 7.40 2.29
C GLU A 37 0.37 7.60 2.05
N ALA A 38 0.71 8.15 0.89
CA ALA A 38 2.06 8.53 0.55
C ALA A 38 2.70 9.40 1.66
N PRO A 39 3.99 9.20 1.98
CA PRO A 39 4.67 10.06 2.94
C PRO A 39 4.71 11.53 2.46
N PRO A 40 4.88 12.51 3.37
CA PRO A 40 4.80 13.93 3.01
C PRO A 40 5.65 14.36 1.80
N PRO A 41 6.92 13.90 1.63
CA PRO A 41 7.73 14.28 0.48
C PRO A 41 7.17 13.82 -0.88
N PHE A 42 6.31 12.80 -0.87
CA PHE A 42 5.79 12.16 -2.08
C PHE A 42 4.28 12.36 -2.24
N THR A 43 3.64 13.11 -1.35
CA THR A 43 2.17 13.25 -1.33
C THR A 43 1.63 13.83 -2.63
N ASP A 44 2.30 14.85 -3.18
CA ASP A 44 1.87 15.50 -4.42
C ASP A 44 2.16 14.64 -5.66
N LEU A 45 3.21 13.80 -5.59
CA LEU A 45 3.60 12.91 -6.67
C LEU A 45 2.66 11.70 -6.77
N LEU A 46 2.28 11.13 -5.62
CA LEU A 46 1.55 9.86 -5.52
C LEU A 46 0.03 9.99 -5.49
N ARG A 47 -0.51 11.21 -5.43
CA ARG A 47 -1.94 11.45 -5.28
C ARG A 47 -2.53 11.98 -6.60
N SER A 48 -3.17 11.11 -7.38
CA SER A 48 -3.94 11.53 -8.58
C SER A 48 -5.35 12.06 -8.24
N ALA A 49 -5.88 11.72 -7.07
CA ALA A 49 -7.23 12.07 -6.60
C ALA A 49 -7.20 12.35 -5.09
N PRO A 50 -8.20 13.03 -4.48
CA PRO A 50 -8.20 13.30 -3.04
C PRO A 50 -8.21 12.04 -2.15
N SER A 51 -8.46 10.86 -2.74
CA SER A 51 -8.47 9.57 -2.05
C SER A 51 -7.06 8.98 -1.90
N PRO A 52 -6.77 8.28 -0.79
CA PRO A 52 -5.56 7.48 -0.66
C PRO A 52 -5.44 6.44 -1.79
N SER A 53 -4.21 6.11 -2.18
CA SER A 53 -3.95 4.98 -3.07
C SER A 53 -4.35 3.67 -2.39
N HIS A 54 -4.56 2.61 -3.17
CA HIS A 54 -4.97 1.32 -2.65
C HIS A 54 -4.04 0.20 -3.11
N VAL A 55 -3.75 -0.72 -2.20
CA VAL A 55 -2.84 -1.83 -2.37
C VAL A 55 -3.58 -3.12 -2.05
N TYR A 56 -3.51 -4.06 -2.98
CA TYR A 56 -4.01 -5.40 -2.82
C TYR A 56 -2.86 -6.39 -2.94
N VAL A 57 -2.74 -7.27 -1.95
CA VAL A 57 -1.76 -8.35 -1.91
C VAL A 57 -2.50 -9.67 -1.83
N ARG A 58 -2.15 -10.61 -2.70
CA ARG A 58 -2.68 -11.98 -2.69
C ARG A 58 -1.55 -12.98 -2.66
N LEU A 59 -1.72 -13.99 -1.82
CA LEU A 59 -0.87 -15.16 -1.69
C LEU A 59 -1.57 -16.34 -2.34
N GLN A 60 -0.85 -17.09 -3.17
CA GLN A 60 -1.36 -18.31 -3.77
C GLN A 60 -0.30 -19.40 -3.68
N GLU A 61 -0.68 -20.57 -3.19
CA GLU A 61 0.21 -21.73 -3.21
C GLU A 61 0.57 -22.12 -4.65
N SER A 62 1.84 -22.43 -4.87
CA SER A 62 2.36 -22.95 -6.12
C SER A 62 3.30 -24.14 -5.85
N PRO A 63 3.59 -25.00 -6.85
CA PRO A 63 4.48 -26.15 -6.63
C PRO A 63 5.89 -25.80 -6.12
N GLU A 64 6.34 -24.57 -6.34
CA GLU A 64 7.66 -24.07 -5.98
C GLU A 64 7.67 -23.23 -4.69
N GLY A 65 6.50 -22.92 -4.13
CA GLY A 65 6.37 -22.09 -2.93
C GLY A 65 5.05 -21.31 -2.88
N ILE A 66 5.15 -20.00 -2.63
CA ILE A 66 4.01 -19.09 -2.59
C ILE A 66 4.22 -18.03 -3.67
N ASP A 67 3.28 -17.95 -4.61
CA ASP A 67 3.19 -16.87 -5.57
C ASP A 67 2.56 -15.66 -4.87
N VAL A 68 3.24 -14.52 -4.92
CA VAL A 68 2.77 -13.26 -4.35
C VAL A 68 2.37 -12.33 -5.48
N THR A 69 1.09 -11.97 -5.55
CA THR A 69 0.60 -10.92 -6.44
C THR A 69 0.43 -9.63 -5.65
N LEU A 70 0.96 -8.52 -6.17
CA LEU A 70 0.78 -7.18 -5.63
C LEU A 70 0.19 -6.29 -6.71
N GLU A 71 -0.95 -5.68 -6.42
CA GLU A 71 -1.61 -4.68 -7.24
C GLU A 71 -1.63 -3.36 -6.48
N HIS A 72 -1.24 -2.27 -7.14
CA HIS A 72 -1.28 -0.93 -6.57
C HIS A 72 -2.01 -0.01 -7.54
N ASP A 73 -3.11 0.59 -7.08
CA ASP A 73 -3.90 1.55 -7.82
C ASP A 73 -3.97 2.92 -7.11
N GLY A 74 -4.53 3.92 -7.81
CA GLY A 74 -4.71 5.25 -7.26
C GLY A 74 -3.42 6.09 -7.19
N TRP A 75 -2.35 5.65 -7.85
CA TRP A 75 -1.14 6.46 -8.06
C TRP A 75 -1.40 7.64 -9.00
N GLY A 76 -0.53 8.65 -8.87
CA GLY A 76 -0.33 9.68 -9.87
C GLY A 76 -0.03 9.08 -11.25
N THR A 77 -0.39 9.80 -12.31
CA THR A 77 0.08 9.52 -13.67
C THR A 77 0.81 10.76 -14.20
N GLY A 78 1.77 10.59 -15.11
CA GLY A 78 2.44 11.71 -15.78
C GLY A 78 3.97 11.59 -15.88
N PRO A 79 4.65 12.61 -16.46
CA PRO A 79 6.07 12.53 -16.82
C PRO A 79 7.04 12.37 -15.66
N ALA A 80 6.60 12.55 -14.42
CA ALA A 80 7.40 12.29 -13.23
C ALA A 80 7.45 10.80 -12.85
N TRP A 81 6.65 9.96 -13.53
CA TRP A 81 6.49 8.52 -13.32
C TRP A 81 6.99 7.67 -14.51
N GLU A 82 7.24 8.29 -15.66
CA GLU A 82 7.89 7.68 -16.84
C GLU A 82 9.41 7.89 -16.79
#